data_AF-A0A534NPM6-F1
#
_entry.id   AF-A0A534NPM6-F1
#
_cell.length_a   1.000
_cell.length_b   1.000
_cell.length_c   1.000
_cell.angle_alpha   90.00
_cell.angle_beta   90.00
_cell.angle_gamma   90.00
#
_symmetry.space_group_name_H-M   'P 1'
#
loop_
_entity.id
_entity.type
_entity.pdbx_description
1 polymer ?
#
loop_
_entity_poly.entity_id
_entity_poly.type
_entity_poly.pdbx_seq_one_letter_code
_entity_poly.pdbx_strand_id
1 'polypeptide(L)'
;MLGFVILKLNDAGTVFAARSYPNVRFSEADYSGEKERLRGADSGRDANAYNVIWLREPRGEVPAGKYLVDDTGHIKYLEDPGINGKLDTRDNGEKVKSKFSAPKPVLMSFIIEGIMTQRLPWGLVLIGVFVSVVLELCGMSSLAFAVGVYLPLSTSTPIMMGGIVRYIADRTASRKLSGAEAESGPGVLFASGLIAGASVIGTILAFLQLSEPTRNFLNSINVGGSIPGFATSNLVSLALFCVLGAVLWAVATERWLAPKQA
;
A
#
# COMPACT_ATOMS: atom_id res chain seq x y z
N MET A 1 6.98 -18.50 -4.83
CA MET A 1 5.73 -18.07 -5.48
C MET A 1 5.56 -16.56 -5.57
N LEU A 2 5.83 -15.78 -4.51
CA LEU A 2 5.65 -14.32 -4.52
C LEU A 2 6.42 -13.60 -5.66
N GLY A 3 7.68 -13.96 -5.90
CA GLY A 3 8.49 -13.38 -6.98
C GLY A 3 7.92 -13.59 -8.38
N PHE A 4 7.36 -14.78 -8.67
CA PHE A 4 6.71 -15.06 -9.95
C PHE A 4 5.46 -14.20 -10.16
N VAL A 5 4.64 -14.03 -9.12
CA VAL A 5 3.46 -13.18 -9.16
C VAL A 5 3.84 -11.71 -9.37
N ILE A 6 4.87 -11.22 -8.67
CA ILE A 6 5.38 -9.85 -8.82
C ILE A 6 5.90 -9.61 -10.25
N LEU A 7 6.67 -10.54 -10.82
CA LEU A 7 7.17 -10.41 -12.19
C LEU A 7 6.03 -10.37 -13.21
N LYS A 8 5.02 -11.25 -13.07
CA LYS A 8 3.86 -11.26 -13.96
C LYS A 8 2.99 -10.00 -13.84
N LEU A 9 2.80 -9.49 -12.62
CA LEU A 9 2.08 -8.23 -12.41
C LEU A 9 2.85 -7.03 -12.98
N ASN A 10 4.18 -7.03 -12.80
CA ASN A 10 5.02 -5.98 -13.37
C ASN A 10 4.96 -6.01 -14.91
N ASP A 11 5.17 -7.17 -15.54
CA ASP A 11 5.10 -7.33 -17.00
C ASP A 11 3.73 -6.93 -17.56
N ALA A 12 2.64 -7.20 -16.84
CA ALA A 12 1.29 -6.81 -17.27
C ALA A 12 1.05 -5.29 -17.23
N GLY A 13 1.73 -4.57 -16.33
CA GLY A 13 1.62 -3.11 -16.18
C GLY A 13 2.74 -2.31 -16.87
N THR A 14 3.80 -2.97 -17.35
CA THR A 14 4.91 -2.33 -18.06
C THR A 14 4.43 -1.75 -19.39
N VAL A 15 4.89 -0.54 -19.69
CA VAL A 15 4.60 0.18 -20.92
C VAL A 15 5.90 0.49 -21.63
N PHE A 16 5.96 0.18 -22.92
CA PHE A 16 7.07 0.60 -23.76
C PHE A 16 6.67 1.82 -24.57
N ALA A 17 7.16 3.00 -24.20
CA ALA A 17 6.84 4.25 -24.89
C ALA A 17 7.89 4.56 -25.96
N ALA A 18 7.47 4.78 -27.19
CA ALA A 18 8.33 5.19 -28.29
C ALA A 18 8.87 6.60 -28.00
N ARG A 19 10.17 6.68 -27.72
CA ARG A 19 10.87 7.94 -27.43
C ARG A 19 12.16 7.92 -28.25
N SER A 20 12.40 9.00 -28.99
CA SER A 20 13.63 9.16 -29.76
C SER A 20 14.35 10.41 -29.30
N TYR A 21 15.64 10.24 -29.00
CA TYR A 21 16.55 11.32 -28.62
C TYR A 21 17.70 11.33 -29.64
N PRO A 22 17.53 11.99 -30.80
CA PRO A 22 18.47 11.88 -31.92
C PRO A 22 19.87 12.42 -31.60
N ASN A 23 20.00 13.26 -30.58
CA ASN A 23 21.26 13.89 -30.16
C ASN A 23 22.09 13.02 -29.20
N VAL A 24 21.57 11.86 -28.75
CA VAL A 24 22.25 11.01 -27.78
C VAL A 24 22.45 9.61 -28.36
N ARG A 25 23.71 9.18 -28.42
CA ARG A 25 24.11 7.87 -28.91
C ARG A 25 24.82 7.10 -27.81
N PHE A 26 24.44 5.84 -27.64
CA PHE A 26 25.06 4.90 -26.72
C PHE A 26 26.00 3.96 -27.46
N SER A 27 27.02 3.48 -26.75
CA SER A 27 28.02 2.54 -27.26
C SER A 27 27.92 1.20 -26.53
N GLU A 28 28.62 0.18 -27.02
CA GLU A 28 28.60 -1.16 -26.40
C GLU A 28 29.04 -1.17 -24.93
N ALA A 29 29.86 -0.20 -24.50
CA ALA A 29 30.26 -0.04 -23.11
C ALA A 29 29.11 0.41 -22.18
N ASP A 30 28.06 1.02 -22.73
CA ASP A 30 26.90 1.49 -21.98
C ASP A 30 25.82 0.39 -21.84
N TYR A 31 25.96 -0.73 -22.57
CA TYR A 31 24.95 -1.78 -22.62
C TYR A 31 25.04 -2.71 -21.40
N SER A 32 23.89 -3.17 -20.93
CA SER A 32 23.80 -4.13 -19.83
C SER A 32 24.28 -5.54 -20.21
N GLY A 33 24.67 -5.78 -21.47
CA GLY A 33 25.07 -7.09 -22.00
C GLY A 33 23.92 -8.04 -22.37
N GLU A 34 22.68 -7.67 -22.05
CA GLU A 34 21.48 -8.45 -22.38
C GLU A 34 20.63 -7.71 -23.42
N LYS A 35 20.09 -8.46 -24.38
CA LYS A 35 19.09 -7.98 -25.33
C LYS A 35 17.70 -8.38 -24.86
N GLU A 36 16.79 -7.42 -24.79
CA GLU A 36 15.39 -7.64 -24.42
C GLU A 36 14.44 -7.34 -25.58
N ARG A 37 13.30 -8.04 -25.58
CA ARG A 37 12.18 -7.78 -26.49
C ARG A 37 11.08 -7.05 -25.72
N LEU A 38 10.15 -6.43 -26.45
CA LEU A 38 8.93 -5.88 -25.86
C LEU A 38 8.17 -7.00 -25.13
N ARG A 39 7.73 -6.69 -23.90
CA ARG A 39 7.02 -7.63 -23.01
C ARG A 39 5.58 -7.15 -22.75
N GLY A 40 4.78 -8.04 -22.17
CA GLY A 40 3.41 -7.72 -21.77
C GLY A 40 2.50 -7.43 -22.96
N ALA A 41 1.62 -6.43 -22.82
CA ALA A 41 0.65 -6.05 -23.86
C ALA A 41 1.30 -5.51 -25.14
N ASP A 42 2.58 -5.13 -25.07
CA ASP A 42 3.33 -4.53 -26.17
C ASP A 42 4.17 -5.54 -26.95
N SER A 43 4.17 -6.82 -26.54
CA SER A 43 4.95 -7.88 -27.20
C SER A 43 4.58 -8.10 -28.67
N GLY A 44 3.36 -7.70 -29.07
CA GLY A 44 2.89 -7.78 -30.45
C GLY A 44 3.30 -6.60 -31.34
N ARG A 45 3.88 -5.53 -30.78
CA ARG A 45 4.24 -4.31 -31.55
C ARG A 45 5.51 -4.49 -32.37
N ASP A 46 6.49 -5.21 -31.83
CA ASP A 46 7.80 -5.41 -32.47
C ASP A 46 8.41 -6.73 -32.00
N ALA A 47 8.90 -7.55 -32.93
CA ALA A 47 9.56 -8.80 -32.65
C ALA A 47 11.08 -8.64 -32.48
N ASN A 48 11.67 -7.46 -32.72
CA ASN A 48 13.11 -7.27 -32.61
C ASN A 48 13.60 -7.28 -31.15
N ALA A 49 14.86 -7.66 -30.96
CA ALA A 49 15.54 -7.63 -29.67
C ALA A 49 16.49 -6.42 -29.62
N TYR A 50 16.42 -5.68 -28.52
CA TYR A 50 17.10 -4.39 -28.32
C TYR A 50 18.10 -4.47 -27.18
N ASN A 51 19.19 -3.70 -27.27
CA ASN A 51 20.15 -3.56 -26.19
C ASN A 51 19.51 -2.80 -25.02
N VAL A 52 19.71 -3.28 -23.80
CA VAL A 52 19.16 -2.63 -22.59
C VAL A 52 20.19 -1.67 -22.01
N ILE A 53 19.75 -0.44 -21.71
CA ILE A 53 20.53 0.53 -20.94
C ILE A 53 19.78 0.98 -19.68
N TRP A 54 20.53 1.19 -18.61
CA TRP A 54 20.03 1.71 -17.34
C TRP A 54 20.69 3.07 -17.05
N LEU A 55 19.94 4.15 -17.25
CA LEU A 55 20.39 5.48 -16.89
C LEU A 55 20.02 5.76 -15.43
N ARG A 56 21.02 5.75 -14.54
CA ARG A 56 20.85 6.13 -13.14
C ARG A 56 20.73 7.64 -12.96
N GLU A 57 21.45 8.39 -13.81
CA GLU A 57 21.43 9.85 -13.85
C GLU A 57 20.98 10.30 -15.25
N PRO A 58 20.31 11.46 -15.36
CA PRO A 58 19.92 12.02 -16.65
C PRO A 58 21.17 12.34 -17.48
N ARG A 59 21.17 11.94 -18.77
CA ARG A 59 22.26 12.19 -19.72
C ARG A 59 21.78 13.16 -20.79
N GLY A 60 22.10 14.45 -20.61
CA GLY A 60 21.60 15.52 -21.48
C GLY A 60 20.08 15.66 -21.34
N GLU A 61 19.35 15.50 -22.46
CA GLU A 61 17.89 15.57 -22.50
C GLU A 61 17.20 14.25 -22.11
N VAL A 62 17.96 13.16 -21.92
CA VAL A 62 17.41 11.84 -21.60
C VAL A 62 17.29 11.70 -20.07
N PRO A 63 16.06 11.57 -19.52
CA PRO A 63 15.88 11.34 -18.09
C PRO A 63 16.43 9.99 -17.61
N ALA A 64 16.66 9.86 -16.30
CA ALA A 64 16.98 8.57 -15.70
C ALA A 64 15.84 7.56 -15.92
N GLY A 65 16.19 6.31 -16.26
CA GLY A 65 15.23 5.27 -16.63
C GLY A 65 15.87 4.10 -17.37
N LYS A 66 15.05 3.10 -17.69
CA LYS A 66 15.44 1.95 -18.50
C LYS A 66 15.02 2.17 -19.96
N TYR A 67 15.95 1.99 -20.89
CA TYR A 67 15.68 2.20 -22.31
C TYR A 67 16.11 0.99 -23.14
N LEU A 68 15.41 0.79 -24.25
CA LEU A 68 15.73 -0.16 -25.30
C LEU A 68 16.36 0.58 -26.47
N VAL A 69 17.58 0.19 -26.81
CA VAL A 69 18.45 0.82 -27.81
C VAL A 69 18.64 -0.14 -28.98
N ASP A 70 18.60 0.38 -30.20
CA ASP A 70 18.91 -0.41 -31.39
C ASP A 70 20.41 -0.74 -31.52
N ASP A 71 20.77 -1.55 -32.52
CA ASP A 71 22.18 -1.88 -32.78
C ASP A 71 23.00 -0.68 -33.29
N THR A 72 22.34 0.43 -33.66
CA THR A 72 23.01 1.66 -34.09
C THR A 72 23.36 2.58 -32.92
N GLY A 73 22.84 2.29 -31.71
CA GLY A 73 23.06 3.06 -30.49
C GLY A 73 22.00 4.12 -30.21
N HIS A 74 20.86 4.12 -30.91
CA HIS A 74 19.77 5.07 -30.71
C HIS A 74 18.66 4.48 -29.82
N ILE A 75 18.11 5.31 -28.93
CA ILE A 75 16.95 4.94 -28.11
C ILE A 75 15.73 4.80 -29.02
N LYS A 76 15.05 3.65 -28.93
CA LYS A 76 13.78 3.39 -29.61
C LYS A 76 12.59 3.39 -28.66
N TYR A 77 12.77 2.81 -27.47
CA TYR A 77 11.71 2.74 -26.46
C TYR A 77 12.23 3.09 -25.06
N LEU A 78 11.39 3.78 -24.30
CA LEU A 78 11.48 3.92 -22.85
C LEU A 78 10.62 2.80 -22.22
N GLU A 79 11.21 1.98 -21.35
CA GLU A 79 10.47 1.00 -20.55
C GLU A 79 10.02 1.67 -19.25
N ASP A 80 8.72 1.90 -19.11
CA ASP A 80 8.09 2.38 -17.89
C ASP A 80 7.44 1.21 -17.14
N PRO A 81 7.97 0.79 -15.97
CA PRO A 81 7.56 -0.44 -15.31
C PRO A 81 6.11 -0.40 -14.81
N GLY A 82 5.50 -1.57 -14.65
CA GLY A 82 4.16 -1.69 -14.06
C GLY A 82 4.09 -1.27 -12.60
N ILE A 83 5.17 -1.49 -11.85
CA ILE A 83 5.30 -1.08 -10.45
C ILE A 83 6.00 0.29 -10.40
N ASN A 84 5.37 1.29 -9.78
CA ASN A 84 5.87 2.67 -9.66
C ASN A 84 6.17 3.41 -11.00
N GLY A 85 5.66 2.93 -12.13
CA GLY A 85 5.75 3.65 -13.41
C GLY A 85 4.91 4.94 -13.44
N LYS A 86 5.25 5.85 -14.35
CA LYS A 86 4.64 7.20 -14.46
C LYS A 86 3.73 7.37 -15.67
N LEU A 87 3.75 6.45 -16.63
CA LEU A 87 2.97 6.56 -17.86
C LEU A 87 1.64 5.79 -17.72
N ASP A 88 0.54 6.53 -17.65
CA ASP A 88 -0.82 5.96 -17.57
C ASP A 88 -1.45 5.70 -18.95
N THR A 89 -0.78 6.13 -20.01
CA THR A 89 -1.23 5.99 -21.41
C THR A 89 -0.12 5.41 -22.26
N ARG A 90 -0.48 4.45 -23.12
CA ARG A 90 0.39 3.91 -24.17
C ARG A 90 0.44 4.85 -25.37
N ASP A 91 1.43 4.67 -26.24
CA ASP A 91 1.58 5.48 -27.47
C ASP A 91 0.40 5.34 -28.45
N ASN A 92 -0.34 4.22 -28.37
CA ASN A 92 -1.55 3.98 -29.16
C ASN A 92 -2.81 4.66 -28.57
N GLY A 93 -2.67 5.44 -27.49
CA GLY A 93 -3.78 6.11 -26.79
C GLY A 93 -4.55 5.22 -25.81
N GLU A 94 -4.21 3.94 -25.68
CA GLU A 94 -4.86 3.04 -24.74
C GLU A 94 -4.42 3.34 -23.30
N LYS A 95 -5.40 3.39 -22.36
CA LYS A 95 -5.10 3.53 -20.93
C LYS A 95 -4.51 2.23 -20.38
N VAL A 96 -3.47 2.36 -19.56
CA VAL A 96 -2.83 1.23 -18.89
C VAL A 96 -3.80 0.68 -17.84
N LYS A 97 -4.19 -0.59 -17.98
CA LYS A 97 -5.24 -1.19 -17.14
C LYS A 97 -4.88 -1.23 -15.66
N SER A 98 -3.60 -1.32 -15.29
CA SER A 98 -3.15 -1.34 -13.89
C SER A 98 -1.69 -0.90 -13.76
N LYS A 99 -1.48 0.28 -13.15
CA LYS A 99 -0.20 0.65 -12.54
C LYS A 99 -0.26 0.33 -11.06
N PHE A 100 0.78 -0.32 -10.55
CA PHE A 100 0.88 -0.69 -9.15
C PHE A 100 1.78 0.31 -8.45
N SER A 101 1.20 1.28 -7.77
CA SER A 101 1.98 2.09 -6.84
C SER A 101 2.31 1.24 -5.62
N ALA A 102 3.59 1.23 -5.24
CA ALA A 102 4.05 0.62 -4.01
C ALA A 102 4.57 1.74 -3.09
N PRO A 103 3.69 2.44 -2.34
CA PRO A 103 4.06 3.65 -1.60
C PRO A 103 5.14 3.39 -0.54
N LYS A 104 5.11 2.22 0.11
CA LYS A 104 6.10 1.83 1.11
C LYS A 104 7.51 1.74 0.52
N PRO A 105 7.76 0.97 -0.57
CA PRO A 105 9.05 0.99 -1.27
C PRO A 105 9.48 2.37 -1.80
N VAL A 106 8.56 3.18 -2.31
CA VAL A 106 8.89 4.54 -2.82
C VAL A 106 9.44 5.44 -1.73
N LEU A 107 8.86 5.39 -0.53
CA LEU A 107 9.39 6.15 0.61
C LEU A 107 10.81 5.68 0.98
N MET A 108 11.05 4.36 0.99
CA MET A 108 12.37 3.80 1.27
C MET A 108 13.40 4.17 0.20
N SER A 109 13.01 4.23 -1.08
CA SER A 109 13.92 4.64 -2.15
C SER A 109 14.37 6.09 -1.98
N PHE A 110 13.48 7.01 -1.56
CA PHE A 110 13.88 8.39 -1.28
C PHE A 110 14.90 8.50 -0.14
N ILE A 111 14.75 7.68 0.90
CA ILE A 111 15.72 7.64 2.02
C ILE A 111 17.07 7.11 1.52
N ILE A 112 17.08 5.99 0.81
CA ILE A 112 18.30 5.37 0.28
C ILE A 112 19.01 6.31 -0.69
N GLU A 113 18.28 6.90 -1.63
CA GLU A 113 18.80 7.84 -2.61
C GLU A 113 19.32 9.10 -1.94
N GLY A 114 18.61 9.63 -0.94
CA GLY A 114 19.08 10.77 -0.14
C GLY A 114 20.37 10.48 0.63
N ILE A 115 20.58 9.26 1.10
CA ILE A 115 21.83 8.82 1.75
C ILE A 115 22.95 8.62 0.71
N MET A 116 22.68 7.89 -0.37
CA MET A 116 23.65 7.58 -1.43
C MET A 116 24.16 8.83 -2.15
N THR A 117 23.27 9.80 -2.41
CA THR A 117 23.60 11.06 -3.09
C THR A 117 24.04 12.16 -2.13
N GLN A 118 24.00 11.90 -0.82
CA GLN A 118 24.23 12.89 0.26
C GLN A 118 23.32 14.13 0.18
N ARG A 119 22.19 14.06 -0.54
CA ARG A 119 21.24 15.17 -0.72
C ARG A 119 20.00 15.05 0.17
N LEU A 120 20.13 14.38 1.32
CA LEU A 120 19.03 14.29 2.27
C LEU A 120 18.71 15.70 2.82
N PRO A 121 17.42 16.10 2.90
CA PRO A 121 17.05 17.40 3.47
C PRO A 121 17.21 17.39 4.99
N TRP A 122 18.45 17.48 5.47
CA TRP A 122 18.83 17.42 6.90
C TRP A 122 18.08 18.44 7.76
N GLY A 123 17.71 19.60 7.20
CA GLY A 123 16.85 20.57 7.88
C GLY A 123 15.50 19.97 8.31
N LEU A 124 14.82 19.24 7.42
CA LEU A 124 13.54 18.59 7.73
C LEU A 124 13.71 17.47 8.78
N VAL A 125 14.82 16.72 8.69
CA VAL A 125 15.13 15.65 9.67
C VAL A 125 15.38 16.24 11.06
N LEU A 126 16.19 17.29 11.17
CA LEU A 126 16.49 17.94 12.45
C LEU A 126 15.26 18.60 13.07
N ILE A 127 14.37 19.18 12.26
CA ILE A 127 13.07 19.67 12.73
C ILE A 127 12.26 18.52 13.34
N GLY A 128 12.19 17.36 12.68
CA GLY A 128 11.51 16.18 13.21
C GLY A 128 12.09 15.68 14.54
N VAL A 129 13.42 15.65 14.64
CA VAL A 129 14.13 15.31 15.90
C VAL A 129 13.79 16.30 17.00
N PHE A 130 13.85 17.60 16.72
CA PHE A 130 13.53 18.65 17.69
C PHE A 130 12.09 18.55 18.18
N VAL A 131 11.12 18.38 17.27
CA VAL A 131 9.70 18.18 17.62
C VAL A 131 9.54 16.93 18.48
N SER A 132 10.22 15.83 18.14
CA SER A 132 10.15 14.59 18.92
C SER A 132 10.67 14.77 20.34
N VAL A 133 11.78 15.50 20.52
CA VAL A 133 12.33 15.84 21.84
C VAL A 133 11.35 16.70 22.64
N VAL A 134 10.78 17.74 22.02
CA VAL A 134 9.80 18.61 22.69
C VAL A 134 8.56 17.81 23.14
N LEU A 135 8.05 16.91 22.30
CA LEU A 135 6.91 16.06 22.64
C LEU A 135 7.23 15.11 23.79
N GLU A 136 8.41 14.50 23.78
CA GLU A 136 8.85 13.59 24.85
C GLU A 136 9.03 14.33 26.18
N LEU A 137 9.55 15.57 26.14
CA LEU A 137 9.62 16.45 27.32
C LEU A 137 8.24 16.87 27.84
N CYS A 138 7.24 16.97 26.97
CA CYS A 138 5.83 17.17 27.35
C CYS A 138 5.14 15.89 27.85
N GLY A 139 5.83 14.75 27.89
CA GLY A 139 5.27 13.46 28.28
C GLY A 139 4.30 12.87 27.26
N MET A 140 4.34 13.33 26.00
CA MET A 140 3.54 12.80 24.90
C MET A 140 4.38 11.88 24.02
N SER A 141 3.82 10.72 23.65
CA SER A 141 4.50 9.80 22.73
C SER A 141 4.69 10.44 21.35
N SER A 142 5.94 10.72 21.00
CA SER A 142 6.34 11.26 19.70
C SER A 142 5.88 10.38 18.52
N LEU A 143 5.90 9.05 18.70
CA LEU A 143 5.46 8.08 17.70
C LEU A 143 3.94 8.18 17.44
N ALA A 144 3.12 8.22 18.49
CA ALA A 144 1.67 8.33 18.34
C ALA A 144 1.28 9.65 17.65
N PHE A 145 1.97 10.75 17.98
CA PHE A 145 1.78 12.05 17.35
C PHE A 145 2.13 12.01 15.85
N ALA A 146 3.30 11.47 15.49
CA ALA A 146 3.74 11.41 14.09
C ALA A 146 2.78 10.59 13.22
N VAL A 147 2.31 9.44 13.73
CA VAL A 147 1.31 8.61 13.04
C VAL A 147 -0.02 9.37 12.91
N GLY A 148 -0.45 10.09 13.95
CA GLY A 148 -1.68 10.87 13.94
C GLY A 148 -1.69 11.99 12.90
N VAL A 149 -0.56 12.71 12.74
CA VAL A 149 -0.41 13.77 11.73
C VAL A 149 -0.33 13.21 10.30
N TYR A 150 0.17 11.98 10.14
CA TYR A 150 0.29 11.33 8.84
C TYR A 150 -1.05 10.83 8.28
N LEU A 151 -2.02 10.52 9.14
CA LEU A 151 -3.29 9.91 8.73
C LEU A 151 -4.39 10.95 8.45
N PRO A 152 -5.22 10.75 7.40
CA PRO A 152 -6.40 11.58 7.17
C PRO A 152 -7.33 11.55 8.39
N LEU A 153 -7.98 12.69 8.70
CA LEU A 153 -8.91 12.79 9.82
C LEU A 153 -9.99 11.71 9.79
N SER A 154 -10.49 11.34 8.61
CA SER A 154 -11.47 10.26 8.42
C SER A 154 -11.00 8.89 8.92
N THR A 155 -9.70 8.62 8.85
CA THR A 155 -9.08 7.36 9.33
C THR A 155 -8.65 7.48 10.79
N SER A 156 -8.30 8.68 11.24
CA SER A 156 -7.90 8.94 12.64
C SER A 156 -9.08 8.92 13.61
N THR A 157 -10.29 9.30 13.20
CA THR A 157 -11.48 9.27 14.07
C THR A 157 -11.81 7.87 14.62
N PRO A 158 -11.92 6.80 13.82
CA PRO A 158 -12.18 5.46 14.37
C PRO A 158 -11.03 4.95 15.25
N ILE A 159 -9.78 5.31 14.96
CA ILE A 159 -8.62 4.98 15.81
C ILE A 159 -8.75 5.67 17.18
N MET A 160 -9.10 6.96 17.19
CA MET A 160 -9.36 7.73 18.40
C MET A 160 -10.51 7.11 19.22
N MET A 161 -11.61 6.75 18.57
CA MET A 161 -12.74 6.08 19.22
C MET A 161 -12.34 4.74 19.84
N GLY A 162 -11.50 3.95 19.16
CA GLY A 162 -10.91 2.72 19.74
C GLY A 162 -10.07 3.02 20.99
N GLY A 163 -9.29 4.10 20.98
CA GLY A 163 -8.55 4.58 22.15
C GLY A 163 -9.45 5.00 23.32
N ILE A 164 -10.57 5.67 23.04
CA ILE A 164 -11.59 6.02 24.05
C ILE A 164 -12.21 4.76 24.65
N VAL A 165 -12.56 3.77 23.82
CA VAL A 165 -13.09 2.48 24.28
C VAL A 165 -12.07 1.78 25.19
N ARG A 166 -10.79 1.77 24.82
CA ARG A 166 -9.71 1.22 25.66
C ARG A 166 -9.59 1.98 26.98
N TYR A 167 -9.58 3.30 26.95
CA TYR A 167 -9.51 4.12 28.17
C TYR A 167 -10.66 3.83 29.13
N ILE A 168 -11.89 3.71 28.61
CA ILE A 168 -13.07 3.37 29.41
C ILE A 168 -13.01 1.93 29.92
N ALA A 169 -12.55 0.99 29.08
CA ALA A 169 -12.37 -0.41 29.47
C ALA A 169 -11.33 -0.54 30.60
N ASP A 170 -10.16 0.08 30.46
CA ASP A 170 -9.08 0.03 31.47
C ASP A 170 -9.54 0.64 32.81
N ARG A 171 -10.41 1.67 32.76
CA ARG A 171 -10.96 2.30 33.98
C ARG A 171 -12.10 1.50 34.62
N THR A 172 -12.81 0.68 33.84
CA THR A 172 -13.97 -0.11 34.30
C THR A 172 -13.60 -1.57 34.61
N ALA A 173 -12.43 -2.03 34.16
CA ALA A 173 -11.95 -3.38 34.39
C ALA A 173 -11.77 -3.62 35.89
N SER A 174 -12.41 -4.69 36.40
CA SER A 174 -12.30 -5.10 37.81
C SER A 174 -10.88 -5.55 38.17
N ARG A 175 -10.08 -5.97 37.18
CA ARG A 175 -8.68 -6.35 37.34
C ARG A 175 -7.80 -5.34 36.58
N LYS A 176 -6.87 -4.70 37.30
CA LYS A 176 -5.79 -3.93 36.66
C LYS A 176 -4.80 -4.92 36.05
N LEU A 177 -4.78 -5.02 34.73
CA LEU A 177 -3.76 -5.78 34.00
C LEU A 177 -2.42 -5.05 34.16
N SER A 178 -1.36 -5.78 34.52
CA SER A 178 0.01 -5.24 34.51
C SER A 178 0.47 -5.01 33.07
N GLY A 179 1.44 -4.12 32.82
CA GLY A 179 1.79 -3.62 31.48
C GLY A 179 1.85 -4.68 30.37
N ALA A 180 2.57 -5.77 30.58
CA ALA A 180 2.66 -6.86 29.60
C ALA A 180 1.35 -7.66 29.41
N GLU A 181 0.54 -7.82 30.46
CA GLU A 181 -0.79 -8.44 30.37
C GLU A 181 -1.79 -7.53 29.65
N ALA A 182 -1.62 -6.20 29.73
CA ALA A 182 -2.47 -5.22 29.03
C ALA A 182 -2.17 -5.16 27.51
N GLU A 183 -0.96 -5.50 27.09
CA GLU A 183 -0.61 -5.63 25.67
C GLU A 183 -1.18 -6.91 25.04
N SER A 184 -1.32 -7.98 25.81
CA SER A 184 -1.92 -9.25 25.38
C SER A 184 -3.33 -9.48 25.95
N GLY A 185 -4.00 -8.40 26.37
CA GLY A 185 -5.29 -8.48 27.03
C GLY A 185 -6.39 -9.03 26.10
N PRO A 186 -7.50 -9.54 26.66
CA PRO A 186 -8.60 -10.14 25.91
C PRO A 186 -9.18 -9.20 24.84
N GLY A 187 -9.24 -7.89 25.11
CA GLY A 187 -9.66 -6.88 24.13
C GLY A 187 -8.71 -6.73 22.94
N VAL A 188 -7.39 -6.79 23.17
CA VAL A 188 -6.38 -6.69 22.09
C VAL A 188 -6.38 -7.95 21.23
N LEU A 189 -6.49 -9.13 21.85
CA LEU A 189 -6.61 -10.42 21.15
C LEU A 189 -7.89 -10.52 20.31
N PHE A 190 -9.02 -10.04 20.84
CA PHE A 190 -10.27 -10.00 20.09
C PHE A 190 -10.19 -9.04 18.89
N ALA A 191 -9.63 -7.84 19.09
CA ALA A 191 -9.44 -6.87 18.01
C ALA A 191 -8.51 -7.39 16.91
N SER A 192 -7.38 -8.01 17.26
CA SER A 192 -6.46 -8.59 16.28
C SER A 192 -7.09 -9.78 15.54
N GLY A 193 -7.89 -10.60 16.23
CA GLY A 193 -8.69 -11.67 15.63
C GLY A 193 -9.72 -11.15 14.62
N LEU A 194 -10.41 -10.05 14.93
CA LEU A 194 -11.33 -9.38 14.00
C LEU A 194 -10.62 -8.85 12.75
N ILE A 195 -9.45 -8.23 12.90
CA ILE A 195 -8.66 -7.70 11.77
C ILE A 195 -8.17 -8.85 10.87
N ALA A 196 -7.64 -9.92 11.48
CA ALA A 196 -7.20 -11.10 10.75
C ALA A 196 -8.37 -11.81 10.04
N GLY A 197 -9.49 -12.01 10.75
CA GLY A 197 -10.71 -12.61 10.21
C GLY A 197 -11.28 -11.82 9.03
N ALA A 198 -11.37 -10.49 9.15
CA ALA A 198 -11.83 -9.62 8.07
C ALA A 198 -10.92 -9.73 6.83
N SER A 199 -9.60 -9.82 7.03
CA SER A 199 -8.63 -9.95 5.93
C SER A 199 -8.74 -11.29 5.21
N VAL A 200 -8.87 -12.39 5.96
CA VAL A 200 -9.03 -13.75 5.41
C VAL A 200 -10.34 -13.88 4.65
N ILE A 201 -11.46 -13.48 5.27
CA ILE A 201 -12.79 -13.51 4.62
C ILE A 201 -12.80 -12.62 3.38
N GLY A 202 -12.25 -11.40 3.46
CA GLY A 202 -12.16 -10.49 2.32
C GLY A 202 -11.36 -11.08 1.15
N THR A 203 -10.26 -11.76 1.45
CA THR A 203 -9.44 -12.44 0.43
C THR A 203 -10.21 -13.60 -0.22
N ILE A 204 -10.88 -14.43 0.58
CA ILE A 204 -11.71 -15.53 0.08
C ILE A 204 -12.83 -15.00 -0.82
N LEU A 205 -13.55 -13.96 -0.38
CA LEU A 205 -14.61 -13.34 -1.17
C LEU A 205 -14.09 -12.76 -2.49
N ALA A 206 -12.92 -12.12 -2.49
CA ALA A 206 -12.29 -11.62 -3.72
C ALA A 206 -11.97 -12.75 -4.71
N PHE A 207 -11.48 -13.91 -4.21
CA PHE A 207 -11.26 -15.08 -5.07
C PHE A 207 -12.57 -15.67 -5.61
N LEU A 208 -13.61 -15.76 -4.77
CA LEU A 208 -14.91 -16.29 -5.16
C LEU A 208 -15.62 -15.40 -6.21
N GLN A 209 -15.35 -14.09 -6.21
CA GLN A 209 -15.88 -13.16 -7.22
C GLN A 209 -15.28 -13.34 -8.63
N LEU A 210 -14.15 -14.04 -8.78
CA LEU A 210 -13.55 -14.32 -10.08
C LEU A 210 -14.35 -15.35 -10.91
N SER A 211 -15.18 -16.16 -10.25
CA SER A 211 -15.96 -17.24 -10.87
C SER A 211 -17.42 -16.81 -11.10
N GLU A 212 -17.90 -16.91 -12.35
CA GLU A 212 -19.27 -16.53 -12.76
C GLU A 212 -20.38 -17.20 -11.91
N PRO A 213 -20.38 -18.54 -11.68
CA PRO A 213 -21.40 -19.19 -10.85
C PRO A 213 -21.41 -18.70 -9.40
N THR A 214 -20.22 -18.47 -8.85
CA THR A 214 -20.04 -18.09 -7.45
C THR A 214 -20.39 -16.61 -7.23
N ARG A 215 -20.10 -15.75 -8.20
CA ARG A 215 -20.52 -14.33 -8.19
C ARG A 215 -22.04 -14.20 -8.13
N ASN A 216 -22.78 -15.01 -8.89
CA ASN A 216 -24.24 -14.97 -8.90
C ASN A 216 -24.85 -15.45 -7.57
N PHE A 217 -24.23 -16.45 -6.93
CA PHE A 217 -24.60 -16.90 -5.59
C PHE A 217 -24.29 -15.85 -4.50
N LEU A 218 -23.13 -15.17 -4.58
CA LEU A 218 -22.80 -14.09 -3.65
C LEU A 218 -23.74 -12.90 -3.82
N ASN A 219 -24.15 -12.59 -5.04
CA ASN A 219 -25.13 -11.53 -5.31
C ASN A 219 -26.52 -11.85 -4.78
N SER A 220 -26.95 -13.12 -4.75
CA SER A 220 -28.25 -13.49 -4.18
C SER A 220 -28.31 -13.39 -2.65
N ILE A 221 -27.16 -13.53 -1.98
CA ILE A 221 -27.02 -13.39 -0.52
C ILE A 221 -26.68 -11.95 -0.11
N ASN A 222 -26.48 -11.05 -1.07
CA ASN A 222 -26.10 -9.67 -0.78
C ASN A 222 -27.25 -8.88 -0.13
N VAL A 223 -27.29 -8.90 1.21
CA VAL A 223 -28.25 -8.19 2.06
C VAL A 223 -28.21 -6.67 1.81
N GLY A 224 -27.05 -6.13 1.37
CA GLY A 224 -26.90 -4.71 1.04
C GLY A 224 -27.62 -4.27 -0.23
N GLY A 225 -27.93 -5.21 -1.14
CA GLY A 225 -28.78 -4.96 -2.32
C GLY A 225 -30.27 -5.15 -2.04
N SER A 226 -30.62 -6.00 -1.07
CA SER A 226 -32.01 -6.34 -0.74
C SER A 226 -32.73 -5.28 0.11
N ILE A 227 -31.99 -4.45 0.86
CA ILE A 227 -32.55 -3.35 1.65
C ILE A 227 -32.00 -2.02 1.11
N PRO A 228 -32.82 -1.22 0.39
CA PRO A 228 -32.38 0.06 -0.16
C PRO A 228 -31.83 0.97 0.94
N GLY A 229 -30.60 1.43 0.78
CA GLY A 229 -29.97 2.37 1.71
C GLY A 229 -29.35 1.77 2.97
N PHE A 230 -29.41 0.46 3.20
CA PHE A 230 -28.78 -0.16 4.37
C PHE A 230 -27.25 -0.02 4.33
N ALA A 231 -26.65 -0.24 3.16
CA ALA A 231 -25.20 -0.15 2.96
C ALA A 231 -24.67 1.30 2.87
N THR A 232 -25.53 2.27 2.56
CA THR A 232 -25.14 3.68 2.36
C THR A 232 -25.61 4.61 3.49
N SER A 233 -26.37 4.11 4.45
CA SER A 233 -26.86 4.90 5.57
C SER A 233 -25.77 5.12 6.62
N ASN A 234 -25.36 6.38 6.78
CA ASN A 234 -24.43 6.81 7.83
C ASN A 234 -24.89 6.38 9.24
N LEU A 235 -26.21 6.33 9.47
CA LEU A 235 -26.77 5.97 10.77
C LEU A 235 -26.61 4.48 11.06
N VAL A 236 -26.76 3.62 10.04
CA VAL A 236 -26.51 2.17 10.16
C VAL A 236 -25.03 1.91 10.41
N SER A 237 -24.14 2.55 9.66
CA SER A 237 -22.69 2.44 9.87
C SER A 237 -22.28 2.90 11.27
N LEU A 238 -22.84 4.02 11.75
CA LEU A 238 -22.60 4.52 13.11
C LEU A 238 -23.12 3.55 14.17
N ALA A 239 -24.34 3.02 13.99
CA ALA A 239 -24.92 2.04 14.91
C ALA A 239 -24.07 0.77 14.99
N LEU A 240 -23.66 0.21 13.85
CA LEU A 240 -22.77 -0.97 13.82
C LEU A 240 -21.41 -0.68 14.46
N PHE A 241 -20.85 0.51 14.23
CA PHE A 241 -19.60 0.92 14.86
C PHE A 241 -19.73 1.03 16.39
N CYS A 242 -20.82 1.63 16.88
CA CYS A 242 -21.11 1.70 18.32
C CYS A 242 -21.34 0.32 18.94
N VAL A 243 -22.04 -0.57 18.24
CA VAL A 243 -22.23 -1.97 18.66
C VAL A 243 -20.88 -2.68 18.75
N LEU A 244 -20.02 -2.55 17.75
CA LEU A 244 -18.68 -3.13 17.78
C LEU A 244 -17.84 -2.58 18.95
N GLY A 245 -17.89 -1.28 19.20
CA GLY A 245 -17.23 -0.64 20.34
C GLY A 245 -17.76 -1.16 21.68
N ALA A 246 -19.07 -1.36 21.81
CA ALA A 246 -19.70 -1.93 23.00
C ALA A 246 -19.30 -3.39 23.22
N VAL A 247 -19.22 -4.20 22.15
CA VAL A 247 -18.74 -5.58 22.21
C VAL A 247 -17.27 -5.63 22.63
N LEU A 248 -16.43 -4.78 22.04
CA LEU A 248 -15.02 -4.65 22.44
C LEU A 248 -14.88 -4.30 23.91
N TRP A 249 -15.66 -3.33 24.41
CA TRP A 249 -15.68 -2.97 25.82
C TRP A 249 -16.14 -4.12 26.72
N ALA A 250 -17.18 -4.86 26.34
CA ALA A 250 -17.68 -6.01 27.10
C ALA A 250 -16.67 -7.16 27.17
N VAL A 251 -15.95 -7.44 26.07
CA VAL A 251 -14.89 -8.44 26.03
C VAL A 251 -13.67 -7.98 26.81
N ALA A 252 -13.26 -6.72 26.67
CA ALA A 252 -12.11 -6.16 27.39
C ALA A 252 -12.32 -6.07 28.90
N THR A 253 -13.56 -5.90 29.37
CA THR A 253 -13.90 -5.87 30.81
C THR A 253 -14.16 -7.25 31.40
N GLU A 254 -13.96 -8.34 30.64
CA GLU A 254 -14.22 -9.74 31.01
C GLU A 254 -15.64 -10.01 31.53
N ARG A 255 -16.59 -9.07 31.38
CA ARG A 255 -17.99 -9.22 31.82
C ARG A 255 -18.70 -10.40 31.17
N TRP A 256 -18.26 -10.79 29.98
CA TRP A 256 -18.76 -11.97 29.25
C TRP A 256 -17.94 -13.24 29.49
N LEU A 257 -16.73 -13.13 30.02
CA LEU A 257 -15.80 -14.24 30.25
C LEU A 257 -15.76 -14.69 31.71
N ALA A 258 -16.36 -13.93 32.63
CA ALA A 258 -16.51 -14.35 34.02
C ALA A 258 -17.33 -15.65 34.08
N PRO A 259 -16.77 -16.76 34.57
CA PRO A 259 -17.55 -17.97 34.77
C PRO A 259 -18.66 -17.65 35.76
N LYS A 260 -19.90 -17.93 35.38
CA LYS A 260 -21.02 -18.01 36.32
C LYS A 260 -20.59 -19.00 37.40
N GLN A 261 -20.31 -18.53 38.61
CA GLN A 261 -20.07 -19.42 39.74
C GLN A 261 -21.30 -20.32 39.88
N ALA A 262 -21.08 -21.61 39.66
CA ALA A 262 -22.06 -22.66 39.87
C ALA A 262 -22.20 -22.94 41.37
#